data_AF-A0A2P6VXQ7-F1
#
_entry.id   AF-A0A2P6VXQ7-F1
#
_cell.length_a   1.000
_cell.length_b   1.000
_cell.length_c   1.000
_cell.angle_alpha   90.00
_cell.angle_beta   90.00
_cell.angle_gamma   90.00
#
_symmetry.space_group_name_H-M   'P 1'
#
loop_
_entity.id
_entity.type
_entity.pdbx_description
1 polymer ?
#
loop_
_entity_poly.entity_id
_entity_poly.type
_entity_poly.pdbx_seq_one_letter_code
_entity_poly.pdbx_strand_id
1 'polypeptide(L)'
;MASCEDTMRVLGIESTAHTFGVGIVEGDPSAEEPHPQVLANERELYTPAPEDEPGGTTGGIHPREAANHHARLASDVLARALGQADTGLDEVDAIAFSQSPGLGPCLRTGATVARALALREELALVGVNHCVAHLEIGRAVCNVDDPLLLYASGANTQVVAYARGRYRVFGETLDIGVGNFLDKLARRIGQPFPGGPEIERLAARGDELLELPYTIKGMDVAFSGILTAAQSLLDDHREEDVAYSVQETVFAMLTEVTERALAHVGKEDVVLGGGVACNERLTGMVNRMGAERGATSHRPPKPLLVDNGAMIAWAGAVAHEAGRVTPVADSRIDQKLRTDQVEVPWRSEPKLRPDARRGGEAIVDIEGELVTKTRPVKDYRHPALDERLRRRRTSREARLLARAREAGVPTPIVHDVDPPPARLRMRRARGVRLRDALEDLSPEDQRSTLEAFGHALARLHQADIAHGDPTTSNAFVREDGRVELIDFGLASLEDEPEPKATDLHVLDEALDATHDDPAGGFDAVLAGYRAAGEEAVLGQLEEVRARGRYRGSEDAA
;
A
#
# COMPACT_ATOMS: atom_id res chain seq x y z
N MET A 1 43.21 12.48 -13.71
CA MET A 1 42.45 11.82 -14.78
C MET A 1 41.17 11.37 -14.11
N ALA A 2 40.08 12.10 -14.34
CA ALA A 2 38.76 11.69 -13.88
C ALA A 2 38.45 10.34 -14.53
N SER A 3 38.01 9.36 -13.75
CA SER A 3 37.48 8.11 -14.29
C SER A 3 36.34 8.45 -15.24
N CYS A 4 36.35 7.88 -16.44
CA CYS A 4 35.13 7.78 -17.24
C CYS A 4 34.06 7.16 -16.32
N GLU A 5 32.97 7.87 -16.08
CA GLU A 5 31.80 7.31 -15.42
C GLU A 5 31.24 6.23 -16.35
N ASP A 6 31.25 4.97 -15.92
CA ASP A 6 30.69 3.84 -16.68
C ASP A 6 29.16 3.93 -16.60
N THR A 7 28.58 4.84 -17.39
CA THR A 7 27.12 4.94 -17.55
C THR A 7 26.63 3.78 -18.40
N MET A 8 25.55 3.13 -17.97
CA MET A 8 24.89 2.04 -18.69
C MET A 8 23.67 2.56 -19.45
N ARG A 9 23.49 2.10 -20.69
CA ARG A 9 22.29 2.35 -21.51
C ARG A 9 21.41 1.11 -21.55
N VAL A 10 20.18 1.22 -21.04
CA VAL A 10 19.22 0.11 -20.98
C VAL A 10 17.96 0.43 -21.77
N LEU A 11 17.47 -0.54 -22.54
CA LEU A 11 16.17 -0.47 -23.21
C LEU A 11 15.13 -1.25 -22.40
N GLY A 12 14.05 -0.59 -22.01
CA GLY A 12 12.95 -1.16 -21.23
C GLY A 12 11.66 -1.31 -22.04
N ILE A 13 11.01 -2.47 -21.90
CA ILE A 13 9.69 -2.76 -22.50
C ILE A 13 8.62 -2.90 -21.42
N GLU A 14 7.64 -2.00 -21.45
CA GLU A 14 6.45 -2.04 -20.59
C GLU A 14 5.24 -2.57 -21.37
N SER A 15 4.60 -3.62 -20.85
CA SER A 15 3.46 -4.26 -21.50
C SER A 15 2.50 -4.94 -20.52
N THR A 16 2.36 -4.43 -19.30
CA THR A 16 1.58 -5.09 -18.24
C THR A 16 0.07 -4.98 -18.43
N ALA A 17 -0.42 -3.91 -19.06
CA ALA A 17 -1.85 -3.61 -19.12
C ALA A 17 -2.32 -3.13 -20.50
N HIS A 18 -2.73 -1.86 -20.60
CA HIS A 18 -3.29 -1.24 -21.80
C HIS A 18 -2.27 -0.37 -22.53
N THR A 19 -1.12 -0.11 -21.92
CA THR A 19 -0.01 0.63 -22.52
C THR A 19 1.05 -0.34 -23.02
N PHE A 20 1.53 -0.12 -24.25
CA PHE A 20 2.80 -0.67 -24.70
C PHE A 20 3.81 0.46 -24.77
N GLY A 21 4.89 0.37 -24.00
CA GLY A 21 5.92 1.39 -23.93
C GLY A 21 7.32 0.84 -24.19
N VAL A 22 8.13 1.61 -24.90
CA VAL A 22 9.58 1.37 -25.05
C VAL A 22 10.31 2.61 -24.59
N GLY A 23 11.20 2.45 -23.63
CA GLY A 23 12.03 3.53 -23.10
C GLY A 23 13.50 3.16 -23.14
N ILE A 24 14.35 4.17 -23.29
CA ILE A 24 15.79 4.03 -23.25
C ILE A 24 16.31 5.01 -22.21
N VAL A 25 17.04 4.50 -21.23
CA VAL A 25 17.65 5.31 -20.18
C VAL A 25 19.16 5.10 -20.18
N GLU A 26 19.88 6.16 -19.85
CA GLU A 26 21.31 6.15 -19.62
C GLU A 26 21.59 6.68 -18.21
N GLY A 27 22.49 6.03 -17.49
CA GLY A 27 22.92 6.50 -16.17
C GLY A 27 23.75 5.48 -15.41
N ASP A 28 24.24 5.88 -14.25
CA ASP A 28 24.97 5.02 -13.31
C ASP A 28 24.07 4.70 -12.10
N PRO A 29 23.51 3.48 -12.00
CA PRO A 29 22.72 3.06 -10.85
C PRO A 29 23.52 2.96 -9.54
N SER A 30 24.85 2.87 -9.61
CA SER A 30 25.75 2.73 -8.46
C SER A 30 26.22 4.06 -7.87
N ALA A 31 25.92 5.17 -8.55
CA ALA A 31 26.26 6.52 -8.09
C ALA A 31 25.63 6.85 -6.72
N GLU A 32 26.26 7.73 -5.95
CA GLU A 32 25.71 8.19 -4.65
C GLU A 32 24.34 8.87 -4.82
N GLU A 33 24.16 9.61 -5.91
CA GLU A 33 22.88 10.19 -6.33
C GLU A 33 22.53 9.67 -7.74
N PRO A 34 21.84 8.52 -7.84
CA PRO A 34 21.49 7.93 -9.13
C PRO A 34 20.53 8.83 -9.90
N HIS A 35 20.91 9.20 -11.13
CA HIS A 35 20.10 10.05 -11.98
C HIS A 35 19.92 9.44 -13.39
N PRO A 36 18.73 8.87 -13.68
CA PRO A 36 18.44 8.35 -15.02
C PRO A 36 18.23 9.50 -16.01
N GLN A 37 19.07 9.56 -17.03
CA GLN A 37 18.78 10.33 -18.23
C GLN A 37 17.85 9.53 -19.13
N VAL A 38 16.61 9.99 -19.30
CA VAL A 38 15.65 9.38 -20.22
C VAL A 38 15.92 9.86 -21.63
N LEU A 39 16.56 9.02 -22.45
CA LEU A 39 16.86 9.32 -23.86
C LEU A 39 15.62 9.17 -24.76
N ALA A 40 14.80 8.17 -24.47
CA ALA A 40 13.51 7.96 -25.15
C ALA A 40 12.46 7.37 -24.21
N ASN A 41 11.19 7.68 -24.48
CA ASN A 41 10.07 7.11 -23.72
C ASN A 41 8.79 7.13 -24.57
N GLU A 42 8.77 6.26 -25.59
CA GLU A 42 7.68 6.13 -26.53
C GLU A 42 6.62 5.16 -26.01
N ARG A 43 5.35 5.45 -26.29
CA ARG A 43 4.24 4.56 -25.87
C ARG A 43 3.01 4.69 -26.75
N GLU A 44 2.22 3.62 -26.76
CA GLU A 44 0.90 3.56 -27.40
C GLU A 44 -0.13 3.03 -26.40
N LEU A 45 -1.29 3.69 -26.37
CA LEU A 45 -2.39 3.39 -25.47
C LEU A 45 -3.47 2.61 -26.22
N TYR A 46 -3.81 1.41 -25.74
CA TYR A 46 -5.01 0.71 -26.17
C TYR A 46 -6.23 1.36 -25.48
N THR A 47 -7.11 1.93 -26.31
CA THR A 47 -8.41 2.44 -25.88
C THR A 47 -9.49 1.44 -26.30
N PRO A 48 -10.28 0.87 -25.36
CA PRO A 48 -11.41 0.01 -25.69
C PRO A 48 -12.44 0.76 -26.55
N ALA A 49 -13.06 0.08 -27.51
CA ALA A 49 -14.15 0.65 -28.30
C ALA A 49 -15.39 0.93 -27.41
N PRO A 50 -16.17 2.00 -27.68
CA PRO A 50 -17.44 2.25 -27.00
C PRO A 50 -18.43 1.09 -27.17
N GLU A 51 -19.33 0.90 -26.19
CA GLU A 51 -20.32 -0.20 -26.19
C GLU A 51 -21.33 -0.11 -27.36
N ASP A 52 -21.51 1.08 -27.94
CA ASP A 52 -22.45 1.33 -29.05
C ASP A 52 -21.86 0.97 -30.43
N GLU A 53 -20.59 0.53 -30.52
CA GLU A 53 -20.01 0.05 -31.78
C GLU A 53 -20.26 -1.45 -32.00
N PRO A 54 -20.60 -1.89 -33.23
CA PRO A 54 -20.79 -3.30 -33.55
C PRO A 54 -19.49 -4.11 -33.31
N GLY A 55 -19.48 -4.95 -32.27
CA GLY A 55 -18.32 -5.74 -31.85
C GLY A 55 -17.59 -5.20 -30.61
N GLY A 56 -18.07 -4.12 -30.00
CA GLY A 56 -17.54 -3.58 -28.74
C GLY A 56 -17.69 -4.56 -27.59
N THR A 57 -16.58 -4.95 -26.97
CA THR A 57 -16.56 -5.82 -25.78
C THR A 57 -16.68 -4.96 -24.51
N THR A 58 -17.89 -4.82 -23.96
CA THR A 58 -18.17 -4.37 -22.58
C THR A 58 -17.26 -3.25 -22.02
N GLY A 59 -16.99 -2.18 -22.79
CA GLY A 59 -16.29 -0.94 -22.40
C GLY A 59 -14.96 -1.01 -21.61
N GLY A 60 -14.38 -2.19 -21.38
CA GLY A 60 -13.24 -2.44 -20.50
C GLY A 60 -12.06 -3.04 -21.26
N ILE A 61 -10.89 -3.12 -20.62
CA ILE A 61 -9.70 -3.66 -21.28
C ILE A 61 -9.87 -5.15 -21.52
N HIS A 62 -10.12 -5.55 -22.76
CA HIS A 62 -10.16 -6.95 -23.14
C HIS A 62 -8.72 -7.49 -23.34
N PRO A 63 -8.23 -8.43 -22.51
CA PRO A 63 -6.79 -8.78 -22.48
C PRO A 63 -6.22 -9.25 -23.81
N ARG A 64 -7.01 -9.95 -24.64
CA ARG A 64 -6.55 -10.41 -25.96
C ARG A 64 -6.46 -9.27 -26.97
N GLU A 65 -7.35 -8.30 -26.90
CA GLU A 65 -7.35 -7.16 -27.83
C GLU A 65 -6.19 -6.21 -27.52
N ALA A 66 -5.95 -5.94 -26.23
CA ALA A 66 -4.78 -5.19 -25.78
C ALA A 66 -3.47 -5.87 -26.21
N ALA A 67 -3.34 -7.19 -26.03
CA ALA A 67 -2.17 -7.93 -26.47
C ALA A 67 -1.97 -7.90 -28.00
N ASN A 68 -3.06 -7.98 -28.79
CA ASN A 68 -3.01 -7.85 -30.24
C ASN A 68 -2.62 -6.43 -30.67
N HIS A 69 -3.09 -5.41 -29.97
CA HIS A 69 -2.67 -4.03 -30.16
C HIS A 69 -1.16 -3.87 -29.94
N HIS A 70 -0.64 -4.38 -28.82
CA HIS A 70 0.80 -4.37 -28.53
C HIS A 70 1.61 -5.08 -29.63
N ALA A 71 1.17 -6.27 -30.06
CA ALA A 71 1.87 -7.04 -31.07
C ALA A 71 1.95 -6.32 -32.43
N ARG A 72 0.90 -5.60 -32.81
CA ARG A 72 0.87 -4.83 -34.06
C ARG A 72 1.82 -3.62 -34.03
N LEU A 73 1.89 -2.92 -32.90
CA LEU A 73 2.61 -1.65 -32.79
C LEU A 73 4.04 -1.81 -32.26
N ALA A 74 4.42 -2.97 -31.74
CA ALA A 74 5.70 -3.16 -31.07
C ALA A 74 6.91 -2.71 -31.91
N SER A 75 6.94 -3.06 -33.20
CA SER A 75 8.02 -2.67 -34.11
C SER A 75 8.07 -1.16 -34.33
N ASP A 76 6.91 -0.51 -34.44
CA ASP A 76 6.82 0.93 -34.70
C ASP A 76 7.25 1.74 -33.47
N VAL A 77 6.77 1.35 -32.27
CA VAL A 77 7.14 2.01 -31.01
C VAL A 77 8.63 1.85 -30.74
N LEU A 78 9.19 0.66 -30.98
CA LEU A 78 10.63 0.43 -30.86
C LEU A 78 11.45 1.31 -31.81
N ALA A 79 11.06 1.39 -33.08
CA ALA A 79 11.74 2.22 -34.07
C ALA A 79 11.71 3.70 -33.71
N ARG A 80 10.57 4.19 -33.18
CA ARG A 80 10.47 5.56 -32.68
C ARG A 80 11.34 5.80 -31.45
N ALA A 81 11.40 4.85 -30.50
CA ALA A 81 12.21 5.00 -29.31
C ALA A 81 13.71 5.08 -29.65
N LEU A 82 14.19 4.20 -30.53
CA LEU A 82 15.58 4.24 -31.03
C LEU A 82 15.88 5.55 -31.78
N GLY A 83 14.94 6.00 -32.63
CA GLY A 83 15.06 7.27 -33.34
C GLY A 83 15.03 8.51 -32.42
N GLN A 84 14.23 8.49 -31.37
CA GLN A 84 14.16 9.58 -30.37
C GLN A 84 15.46 9.65 -29.54
N ALA A 85 16.01 8.50 -29.18
CA ALA A 85 17.27 8.41 -28.43
C ALA A 85 18.52 8.62 -29.31
N ASP A 86 18.37 8.67 -30.63
CA ASP A 86 19.47 8.73 -31.61
C ASP A 86 20.52 7.63 -31.36
N THR A 87 20.05 6.40 -31.12
CA THR A 87 20.89 5.25 -30.73
C THR A 87 20.54 4.00 -31.54
N GLY A 88 21.53 3.16 -31.82
CA GLY A 88 21.38 1.80 -32.30
C GLY A 88 21.07 0.81 -31.17
N LEU A 89 20.57 -0.39 -31.54
CA LEU A 89 20.43 -1.50 -30.58
C LEU A 89 21.78 -2.05 -30.12
N ASP A 90 22.81 -1.91 -30.95
CA ASP A 90 24.21 -2.28 -30.70
C ASP A 90 24.90 -1.38 -29.66
N GLU A 91 24.29 -0.26 -29.29
CA GLU A 91 24.76 0.67 -28.26
C GLU A 91 24.00 0.53 -26.92
N VAL A 92 23.11 -0.47 -26.82
CA VAL A 92 22.37 -0.77 -25.59
C VAL A 92 23.08 -1.91 -24.87
N ASP A 93 23.29 -1.78 -23.56
CA ASP A 93 24.02 -2.77 -22.75
C ASP A 93 23.11 -3.92 -22.28
N ALA A 94 21.82 -3.64 -22.06
CA ALA A 94 20.84 -4.62 -21.59
C ALA A 94 19.41 -4.34 -22.06
N ILE A 95 18.60 -5.40 -22.16
CA ILE A 95 17.17 -5.34 -22.43
C ILE A 95 16.40 -5.69 -21.15
N ALA A 96 15.61 -4.76 -20.66
CA ALA A 96 14.70 -4.95 -19.54
C ALA A 96 13.25 -5.11 -20.01
N PHE A 97 12.44 -5.90 -19.31
CA PHE A 97 11.03 -6.04 -19.62
C PHE A 97 10.15 -6.22 -18.38
N SER A 98 8.93 -5.73 -18.45
CA SER A 98 7.92 -5.93 -17.42
C SER A 98 7.53 -7.42 -17.35
N GLN A 99 8.00 -8.14 -16.34
CA GLN A 99 7.77 -9.57 -16.16
C GLN A 99 6.52 -9.85 -15.31
N SER A 100 6.17 -8.93 -14.41
CA SER A 100 5.12 -9.09 -13.41
C SER A 100 4.76 -7.78 -12.69
N PRO A 101 3.64 -7.72 -11.94
CA PRO A 101 2.40 -8.42 -12.23
C PRO A 101 1.70 -7.77 -13.45
N GLY A 102 0.68 -8.41 -14.02
CA GLY A 102 -0.04 -7.83 -15.16
C GLY A 102 -0.91 -8.82 -15.92
N LEU A 103 -1.54 -8.34 -16.99
CA LEU A 103 -2.39 -9.13 -17.88
C LEU A 103 -1.53 -10.15 -18.65
N GLY A 104 -1.74 -11.44 -18.39
CA GLY A 104 -0.94 -12.51 -18.99
C GLY A 104 -0.76 -12.44 -20.51
N PRO A 105 -1.80 -12.17 -21.32
CA PRO A 105 -1.63 -11.98 -22.76
C PRO A 105 -0.69 -10.82 -23.12
N CYS A 106 -0.80 -9.66 -22.46
CA CYS A 106 0.03 -8.49 -22.72
C CYS A 106 1.48 -8.72 -22.29
N LEU A 107 1.69 -9.28 -21.09
CA LEU A 107 3.02 -9.66 -20.58
C LEU A 107 3.73 -10.63 -21.54
N ARG A 108 3.01 -11.62 -22.09
CA ARG A 108 3.59 -12.56 -23.07
C ARG A 108 4.05 -11.85 -24.33
N THR A 109 3.29 -10.85 -24.82
CA THR A 109 3.67 -10.08 -26.00
C THR A 109 4.96 -9.31 -25.74
N GLY A 110 5.05 -8.51 -24.67
CA GLY A 110 6.27 -7.75 -24.36
C GLY A 110 7.48 -8.64 -24.07
N ALA A 111 7.30 -9.73 -23.31
CA ALA A 111 8.37 -10.69 -23.06
C ALA A 111 8.88 -11.35 -24.35
N THR A 112 8.00 -11.60 -25.33
CA THR A 112 8.41 -12.14 -26.64
C THR A 112 9.27 -11.15 -27.42
N VAL A 113 8.89 -9.86 -27.41
CA VAL A 113 9.69 -8.80 -28.04
C VAL A 113 11.06 -8.69 -27.37
N ALA A 114 11.08 -8.62 -26.04
CA ALA A 114 12.32 -8.49 -25.26
C ALA A 114 13.30 -9.64 -25.51
N ARG A 115 12.82 -10.89 -25.48
CA ARG A 115 13.64 -12.08 -25.77
C ARG A 115 14.17 -12.07 -27.20
N ALA A 116 13.36 -11.65 -28.17
CA ALA A 116 13.79 -11.59 -29.56
C ALA A 116 14.93 -10.58 -29.76
N LEU A 117 14.85 -9.41 -29.10
CA LEU A 117 15.91 -8.39 -29.13
C LEU A 117 17.18 -8.90 -28.42
N ALA A 118 17.04 -9.41 -27.20
CA ALA A 118 18.17 -9.92 -26.42
C ALA A 118 18.91 -11.06 -27.13
N LEU A 119 18.19 -12.01 -27.76
CA LEU A 119 18.81 -13.10 -28.51
C LEU A 119 19.49 -12.65 -29.80
N ARG A 120 18.93 -11.63 -30.47
CA ARG A 120 19.44 -11.14 -31.75
C ARG A 120 20.76 -10.37 -31.57
N GLU A 121 20.81 -9.53 -30.54
CA GLU A 121 21.95 -8.64 -30.27
C GLU A 121 22.90 -9.23 -29.20
N GLU A 122 22.62 -10.46 -28.72
CA GLU A 122 23.38 -11.16 -27.68
C GLU A 122 23.50 -10.36 -26.35
N LEU A 123 22.46 -9.59 -26.03
CA LEU A 123 22.40 -8.72 -24.85
C LEU A 123 21.83 -9.42 -23.61
N ALA A 124 22.19 -8.92 -22.43
CA ALA A 124 21.61 -9.35 -21.16
C ALA A 124 20.10 -9.04 -21.14
N LEU A 125 19.29 -10.02 -20.70
CA LEU A 125 17.85 -9.85 -20.51
C LEU A 125 17.57 -9.72 -19.01
N VAL A 126 16.75 -8.74 -18.61
CA VAL A 126 16.41 -8.49 -17.20
C VAL A 126 14.89 -8.44 -17.03
N GLY A 127 14.35 -9.39 -16.28
CA GLY A 127 12.95 -9.40 -15.87
C GLY A 127 12.71 -8.44 -14.71
N VAL A 128 11.76 -7.52 -14.87
CA VAL A 128 11.48 -6.46 -13.90
C VAL A 128 10.07 -6.60 -13.35
N ASN A 129 9.91 -6.38 -12.03
CA ASN A 129 8.61 -6.21 -11.42
C ASN A 129 8.13 -4.75 -11.61
N HIS A 130 6.97 -4.60 -12.22
CA HIS A 130 6.35 -3.34 -12.60
C HIS A 130 6.12 -2.41 -11.40
N CYS A 131 5.66 -2.92 -10.26
CA CYS A 131 5.48 -2.10 -9.07
C CYS A 131 6.81 -1.59 -8.53
N VAL A 132 7.85 -2.44 -8.53
CA VAL A 132 9.22 -2.04 -8.16
C VAL A 132 9.76 -0.99 -9.13
N ALA A 133 9.43 -1.09 -10.43
CA ALA A 133 9.86 -0.11 -11.42
C ALA A 133 9.33 1.30 -11.15
N HIS A 134 8.04 1.43 -10.75
CA HIS A 134 7.47 2.70 -10.31
C HIS A 134 8.22 3.29 -9.11
N LEU A 135 8.64 2.44 -8.17
CA LEU A 135 9.39 2.88 -6.99
C LEU A 135 10.80 3.35 -7.36
N GLU A 136 11.54 2.54 -8.11
CA GLU A 136 12.95 2.82 -8.43
C GLU A 136 13.10 4.05 -9.32
N ILE A 137 12.23 4.23 -10.32
CA ILE A 137 12.26 5.46 -11.13
C ILE A 137 11.91 6.67 -10.28
N GLY A 138 10.90 6.56 -9.40
CA GLY A 138 10.47 7.64 -8.53
C GLY A 138 11.56 8.06 -7.55
N ARG A 139 12.27 7.10 -6.94
CA ARG A 139 13.44 7.34 -6.09
C ARG A 139 14.49 8.17 -6.81
N ALA A 140 14.90 7.71 -7.98
CA ALA A 140 16.02 8.29 -8.70
C ALA A 140 15.71 9.69 -9.27
N VAL A 141 14.51 9.90 -9.84
CA VAL A 141 14.15 11.21 -10.40
C VAL A 141 13.75 12.24 -9.35
N CYS A 142 13.30 11.81 -8.17
CA CYS A 142 12.98 12.70 -7.06
C CYS A 142 14.15 12.87 -6.08
N ASN A 143 15.28 12.20 -6.32
CA ASN A 143 16.45 12.17 -5.45
C ASN A 143 16.10 11.82 -3.98
N VAL A 144 15.36 10.73 -3.80
CA VAL A 144 14.98 10.21 -2.48
C VAL A 144 15.48 8.80 -2.29
N ASP A 145 16.21 8.58 -1.20
CA ASP A 145 16.84 7.28 -0.97
C ASP A 145 15.85 6.24 -0.46
N ASP A 146 15.03 6.55 0.54
CA ASP A 146 14.20 5.53 1.20
C ASP A 146 12.75 5.99 1.44
N PRO A 147 11.97 6.20 0.36
CA PRO A 147 10.61 6.68 0.46
C PRO A 147 9.60 5.56 0.76
N LEU A 148 8.44 5.97 1.28
CA LEU A 148 7.19 5.23 1.18
C LEU A 148 6.54 5.50 -0.19
N LEU A 149 6.20 4.47 -0.95
CA LEU A 149 5.44 4.60 -2.20
C LEU A 149 3.94 4.54 -1.93
N LEU A 150 3.19 5.55 -2.36
CA LEU A 150 1.76 5.39 -2.63
C LEU A 150 1.58 5.10 -4.13
N TYR A 151 1.33 3.85 -4.46
CA TYR A 151 1.10 3.39 -5.83
C TYR A 151 -0.41 3.28 -6.12
N ALA A 152 -0.92 4.21 -6.91
CA ALA A 152 -2.33 4.31 -7.28
C ALA A 152 -2.49 4.27 -8.81
N SER A 153 -2.87 3.13 -9.35
CA SER A 153 -3.07 2.89 -10.79
C SER A 153 -4.45 2.27 -11.08
N GLY A 154 -4.67 1.91 -12.35
CA GLY A 154 -5.89 1.21 -12.80
C GLY A 154 -6.14 -0.07 -12.01
N ALA A 155 -5.14 -0.95 -11.97
CA ALA A 155 -5.26 -2.27 -11.34
C ALA A 155 -4.70 -2.32 -9.91
N ASN A 156 -3.78 -1.44 -9.56
CA ASN A 156 -3.06 -1.51 -8.29
C ASN A 156 -3.39 -0.31 -7.39
N THR A 157 -3.52 -0.58 -6.10
CA THR A 157 -3.60 0.43 -5.06
C THR A 157 -2.87 -0.12 -3.87
N GLN A 158 -1.64 0.35 -3.65
CA GLN A 158 -0.72 -0.21 -2.68
C GLN A 158 0.09 0.90 -2.01
N VAL A 159 0.45 0.68 -0.75
CA VAL A 159 1.40 1.47 0.01
C VAL A 159 2.61 0.59 0.27
N VAL A 160 3.76 0.91 -0.30
CA VAL A 160 4.94 0.03 -0.34
C VAL A 160 6.15 0.74 0.27
N ALA A 161 6.93 0.05 1.10
CA ALA A 161 8.23 0.57 1.54
C ALA A 161 9.28 -0.54 1.60
N TYR A 162 10.55 -0.16 1.51
CA TYR A 162 11.65 -1.09 1.76
C TYR A 162 11.78 -1.36 3.26
N ALA A 163 11.75 -2.65 3.64
CA ALA A 163 12.03 -3.10 5.00
C ALA A 163 12.45 -4.57 5.00
N ARG A 164 13.44 -4.92 5.82
CA ARG A 164 13.92 -6.31 6.00
C ARG A 164 14.28 -7.01 4.68
N GLY A 165 15.07 -6.36 3.84
CA GLY A 165 15.66 -6.91 2.61
C GLY A 165 14.72 -6.91 1.40
N ARG A 166 13.47 -6.44 1.53
CA ARG A 166 12.45 -6.51 0.46
C ARG A 166 11.57 -5.27 0.42
N TYR A 167 10.95 -5.00 -0.73
CA TYR A 167 9.87 -4.04 -0.84
C TYR A 167 8.56 -4.67 -0.36
N ARG A 168 8.05 -4.22 0.78
CA ARG A 168 6.86 -4.81 1.40
C ARG A 168 5.64 -3.92 1.22
N VAL A 169 4.48 -4.56 1.09
CA VAL A 169 3.18 -3.89 0.98
C VAL A 169 2.59 -3.69 2.39
N PHE A 170 2.45 -2.44 2.81
CA PHE A 170 1.88 -2.01 4.11
C PHE A 170 0.39 -1.79 4.08
N GLY A 171 -0.16 -1.42 2.93
CA GLY A 171 -1.60 -1.32 2.73
C GLY A 171 -1.93 -1.59 1.28
N GLU A 172 -3.06 -2.23 1.01
CA GLU A 172 -3.52 -2.48 -0.35
C GLU A 172 -5.04 -2.36 -0.47
N THR A 173 -5.54 -2.37 -1.71
CA THR A 173 -6.98 -2.55 -1.94
C THR A 173 -7.38 -4.00 -1.70
N LEU A 174 -8.51 -4.20 -1.03
CA LEU A 174 -9.09 -5.53 -0.79
C LEU A 174 -9.93 -6.02 -1.97
N ASP A 175 -10.26 -5.15 -2.93
CA ASP A 175 -11.15 -5.49 -4.04
C ASP A 175 -10.66 -5.02 -5.41
N ILE A 176 -10.88 -3.76 -5.79
CA ILE A 176 -10.54 -3.21 -7.11
C ILE A 176 -9.50 -2.10 -6.96
N GLY A 177 -8.65 -1.89 -7.95
CA GLY A 177 -7.76 -0.73 -7.99
C GLY A 177 -8.56 0.59 -8.06
N VAL A 178 -8.04 1.65 -7.45
CA VAL A 178 -8.69 2.98 -7.44
C VAL A 178 -8.90 3.54 -8.85
N GLY A 179 -7.99 3.28 -9.80
CA GLY A 179 -8.18 3.70 -11.19
C GLY A 179 -9.33 2.94 -11.87
N ASN A 180 -9.45 1.63 -11.68
CA ASN A 180 -10.60 0.84 -12.18
C ASN A 180 -11.92 1.29 -11.53
N PHE A 181 -11.90 1.65 -10.24
CA PHE A 181 -13.04 2.28 -9.59
C PHE A 181 -13.46 3.59 -10.30
N LEU A 182 -12.51 4.49 -10.59
CA LEU A 182 -12.77 5.74 -11.31
C LEU A 182 -13.25 5.49 -12.74
N ASP A 183 -12.66 4.53 -13.46
CA ASP A 183 -13.05 4.17 -14.83
C ASP A 183 -14.48 3.61 -14.89
N LYS A 184 -14.88 2.78 -13.91
CA LYS A 184 -16.25 2.26 -13.81
C LYS A 184 -17.26 3.37 -13.49
N LEU A 185 -16.89 4.30 -12.61
CA LEU A 185 -17.75 5.45 -12.31
C LEU A 185 -17.90 6.35 -13.53
N ALA A 186 -16.80 6.72 -14.19
CA ALA A 186 -16.78 7.52 -15.41
C ALA A 186 -17.65 6.90 -16.51
N ARG A 187 -17.55 5.58 -16.71
CA ARG A 187 -18.41 4.86 -17.66
C ARG A 187 -19.90 4.97 -17.32
N ARG A 188 -20.27 4.90 -16.04
CA ARG A 188 -21.68 4.99 -15.60
C ARG A 188 -22.33 6.34 -15.95
N ILE A 189 -21.54 7.41 -16.01
CA ILE A 189 -21.94 8.77 -16.37
C ILE A 189 -21.59 9.13 -17.83
N GLY A 190 -21.29 8.14 -18.68
CA GLY A 190 -21.05 8.34 -20.11
C GLY A 190 -19.74 9.04 -20.48
N GLN A 191 -18.76 9.08 -19.57
CA GLN A 191 -17.44 9.65 -19.86
C GLN A 191 -16.51 8.62 -20.53
N PRO A 192 -15.62 9.06 -21.44
CA PRO A 192 -14.70 8.17 -22.14
C PRO A 192 -13.61 7.58 -21.23
N PHE A 193 -12.99 6.50 -21.69
CA PHE A 193 -11.76 5.96 -21.11
C PHE A 193 -10.54 6.77 -21.63
N PRO A 194 -9.54 7.11 -20.79
CA PRO A 194 -9.44 6.85 -19.35
C PRO A 194 -10.35 7.77 -18.51
N GLY A 195 -11.00 7.22 -17.48
CA GLY A 195 -12.04 7.92 -16.72
C GLY A 195 -11.51 8.86 -15.64
N GLY A 196 -10.32 8.61 -15.09
CA GLY A 196 -9.71 9.43 -14.03
C GLY A 196 -9.70 10.94 -14.32
N PRO A 197 -9.15 11.39 -15.47
CA PRO A 197 -9.15 12.81 -15.86
C PRO A 197 -10.54 13.43 -15.99
N GLU A 198 -11.54 12.67 -16.45
CA GLU A 198 -12.91 13.17 -16.60
C GLU A 198 -13.60 13.35 -15.25
N ILE A 199 -13.40 12.41 -14.32
CA ILE A 199 -13.87 12.56 -12.94
C ILE A 199 -13.24 13.80 -12.28
N GLU A 200 -11.96 14.08 -12.54
CA GLU A 200 -11.30 15.31 -12.05
C GLU A 200 -11.91 16.59 -12.63
N ARG A 201 -12.21 16.60 -13.92
CA ARG A 201 -12.87 17.73 -14.57
C ARG A 201 -14.30 17.96 -14.07
N LEU A 202 -15.03 16.90 -13.73
CA LEU A 202 -16.35 16.97 -13.11
C LEU A 202 -16.27 17.45 -11.66
N ALA A 203 -15.38 16.86 -10.87
CA ALA A 203 -15.16 17.19 -9.46
C ALA A 203 -14.80 18.67 -9.26
N ALA A 204 -14.04 19.26 -10.18
CA ALA A 204 -13.69 20.69 -10.15
C ALA A 204 -14.90 21.65 -10.25
N ARG A 205 -16.07 21.14 -10.65
CA ARG A 205 -17.33 21.89 -10.79
C ARG A 205 -18.38 21.48 -9.74
N GLY A 206 -18.04 20.55 -8.85
CA GLY A 206 -18.87 20.17 -7.71
C GLY A 206 -18.65 21.10 -6.53
N ASP A 207 -19.69 21.31 -5.76
CA ASP A 207 -19.71 22.22 -4.60
C ASP A 207 -20.41 21.62 -3.38
N GLU A 208 -21.08 20.47 -3.53
CA GLU A 208 -21.72 19.74 -2.44
C GLU A 208 -20.97 18.46 -2.06
N LEU A 209 -20.62 18.31 -0.78
CA LEU A 209 -20.07 17.05 -0.24
C LEU A 209 -21.20 16.09 0.17
N LEU A 210 -21.43 15.07 -0.64
CA LEU A 210 -22.35 13.97 -0.41
C LEU A 210 -21.76 12.91 0.53
N GLU A 211 -22.63 12.15 1.20
CA GLU A 211 -22.20 11.08 2.09
C GLU A 211 -21.88 9.80 1.32
N LEU A 212 -20.61 9.40 1.36
CA LEU A 212 -20.11 8.12 0.89
C LEU A 212 -19.55 7.28 2.05
N PRO A 213 -19.57 5.95 1.94
CA PRO A 213 -18.88 5.07 2.89
C PRO A 213 -17.39 5.40 2.96
N TYR A 214 -16.82 5.36 4.17
CA TYR A 214 -15.39 5.55 4.41
C TYR A 214 -14.80 4.25 4.97
N THR A 215 -14.34 3.38 4.07
CA THR A 215 -14.04 1.98 4.39
C THR A 215 -12.54 1.71 4.42
N ILE A 216 -11.95 1.84 5.61
CA ILE A 216 -10.55 1.48 5.88
C ILE A 216 -10.53 0.35 6.91
N LYS A 217 -9.78 -0.71 6.62
CA LYS A 217 -9.55 -1.85 7.53
C LYS A 217 -8.05 -1.93 7.83
N GLY A 218 -7.63 -1.54 9.03
CA GLY A 218 -6.20 -1.42 9.35
C GLY A 218 -5.51 -0.40 8.42
N MET A 219 -4.67 -0.90 7.50
CA MET A 219 -3.98 -0.10 6.47
C MET A 219 -4.55 -0.32 5.05
N ASP A 220 -5.63 -1.10 4.91
CA ASP A 220 -6.23 -1.43 3.63
C ASP A 220 -7.48 -0.60 3.33
N VAL A 221 -7.81 -0.53 2.04
CA VAL A 221 -8.97 0.17 1.51
C VAL A 221 -9.87 -0.77 0.72
N ALA A 222 -11.16 -0.45 0.63
CA ALA A 222 -12.10 -1.16 -0.24
C ALA A 222 -13.00 -0.16 -0.97
N PHE A 223 -13.14 -0.33 -2.30
CA PHE A 223 -13.80 0.66 -3.16
C PHE A 223 -15.14 0.19 -3.74
N SER A 224 -15.43 -1.11 -3.77
CA SER A 224 -16.65 -1.64 -4.40
C SER A 224 -17.93 -1.13 -3.74
N GLY A 225 -17.97 -1.09 -2.41
CA GLY A 225 -19.11 -0.52 -1.68
C GLY A 225 -19.28 0.99 -1.91
N ILE A 226 -18.16 1.70 -2.07
CA ILE A 226 -18.16 3.13 -2.42
C ILE A 226 -18.68 3.32 -3.84
N LEU A 227 -18.32 2.44 -4.78
CA LEU A 227 -18.79 2.50 -6.16
C LEU A 227 -20.29 2.36 -6.23
N THR A 228 -20.86 1.35 -5.56
CA THR A 228 -22.31 1.15 -5.51
C THR A 228 -23.02 2.35 -4.88
N ALA A 229 -22.49 2.90 -3.78
CA ALA A 229 -23.06 4.09 -3.15
C ALA A 229 -23.00 5.32 -4.08
N ALA A 230 -21.86 5.57 -4.71
CA ALA A 230 -21.69 6.68 -5.66
C ALA A 230 -22.62 6.54 -6.87
N GLN A 231 -22.77 5.32 -7.40
CA GLN A 231 -23.69 5.05 -8.51
C GLN A 231 -25.15 5.28 -8.14
N SER A 232 -25.55 4.98 -6.90
CA SER A 232 -26.89 5.28 -6.40
C SER A 232 -27.13 6.78 -6.24
N LEU A 233 -26.10 7.55 -5.84
CA LEU A 233 -26.24 9.01 -5.69
C LEU A 233 -26.42 9.73 -7.03
N LEU A 234 -26.02 9.12 -8.15
CA LEU A 234 -26.23 9.69 -9.49
C LEU A 234 -27.70 9.83 -9.88
N ASP A 235 -28.61 9.10 -9.21
CA ASP A 235 -30.04 9.16 -9.51
C ASP A 235 -30.68 10.45 -8.96
N ASP A 236 -30.14 11.01 -7.87
CA ASP A 236 -30.72 12.14 -7.13
C ASP A 236 -29.82 13.39 -7.10
N HIS A 237 -28.54 13.28 -7.49
CA HIS A 237 -27.55 14.34 -7.39
C HIS A 237 -26.83 14.62 -8.72
N ARG A 238 -26.21 15.80 -8.83
CA ARG A 238 -25.40 16.19 -9.99
C ARG A 238 -24.15 15.32 -10.09
N GLU A 239 -23.77 14.97 -11.31
CA GLU A 239 -22.54 14.21 -11.59
C GLU A 239 -21.30 14.92 -11.05
N GLU A 240 -21.28 16.27 -11.11
CA GLU A 240 -20.20 17.08 -10.53
C GLU A 240 -20.05 16.89 -9.02
N ASP A 241 -21.16 16.87 -8.28
CA ASP A 241 -21.17 16.73 -6.81
C ASP A 241 -20.83 15.31 -6.38
N VAL A 242 -21.28 14.30 -7.15
CA VAL A 242 -20.86 12.90 -6.95
C VAL A 242 -19.36 12.75 -7.23
N ALA A 243 -18.85 13.29 -8.33
CA ALA A 243 -17.42 13.23 -8.67
C ALA A 243 -16.56 13.94 -7.60
N TYR A 244 -16.99 15.11 -7.14
CA TYR A 244 -16.34 15.85 -6.06
C TYR A 244 -16.30 15.04 -4.77
N SER A 245 -17.44 14.50 -4.35
CA SER A 245 -17.55 13.71 -3.12
C SER A 245 -16.74 12.41 -3.17
N VAL A 246 -16.69 11.77 -4.34
CA VAL A 246 -15.85 10.60 -4.59
C VAL A 246 -14.38 10.95 -4.43
N GLN A 247 -13.89 12.04 -5.05
CA GLN A 247 -12.50 12.45 -4.91
C GLN A 247 -12.15 12.78 -3.46
N GLU A 248 -12.98 13.58 -2.79
CA GLU A 248 -12.75 13.95 -1.39
C GLU A 248 -12.69 12.73 -0.47
N THR A 249 -13.59 11.76 -0.68
CA THR A 249 -13.68 10.57 0.18
C THR A 249 -12.54 9.60 -0.12
N VAL A 250 -12.36 9.22 -1.38
CA VAL A 250 -11.40 8.19 -1.80
C VAL A 250 -9.95 8.66 -1.63
N PHE A 251 -9.63 9.90 -2.00
CA PHE A 251 -8.27 10.40 -1.83
C PHE A 251 -7.94 10.68 -0.36
N ALA A 252 -8.92 11.05 0.47
CA ALA A 252 -8.72 11.10 1.92
C ALA A 252 -8.43 9.71 2.49
N MET A 253 -9.04 8.64 1.97
CA MET A 253 -8.74 7.26 2.39
C MET A 253 -7.32 6.86 2.02
N LEU A 254 -6.91 7.10 0.77
CA LEU A 254 -5.55 6.82 0.30
C LEU A 254 -4.51 7.61 1.10
N THR A 255 -4.78 8.89 1.37
CA THR A 255 -3.89 9.74 2.18
C THR A 255 -3.82 9.24 3.62
N GLU A 256 -4.93 8.79 4.21
CA GLU A 256 -4.92 8.23 5.57
C GLU A 256 -4.14 6.92 5.68
N VAL A 257 -4.31 5.97 4.76
CA VAL A 257 -3.51 4.73 4.80
C VAL A 257 -2.02 5.00 4.56
N THR A 258 -1.70 5.98 3.71
CA THR A 258 -0.33 6.46 3.51
C THR A 258 0.20 7.08 4.80
N GLU A 259 -0.60 7.89 5.50
CA GLU A 259 -0.24 8.48 6.79
C GLU A 259 0.09 7.41 7.85
N ARG A 260 -0.77 6.39 7.94
CA ARG A 260 -0.61 5.26 8.88
C ARG A 260 0.65 4.45 8.57
N ALA A 261 0.88 4.12 7.30
CA ALA A 261 2.08 3.41 6.90
C ALA A 261 3.33 4.25 7.18
N LEU A 262 3.34 5.54 6.80
CA LEU A 262 4.47 6.45 7.02
C LEU A 262 4.88 6.52 8.50
N ALA A 263 3.88 6.60 9.39
CA ALA A 263 4.05 6.51 10.82
C ALA A 263 4.66 5.18 11.27
N HIS A 264 4.12 4.07 10.76
CA HIS A 264 4.51 2.73 11.15
C HIS A 264 5.94 2.38 10.71
N VAL A 265 6.32 2.76 9.48
CA VAL A 265 7.66 2.49 8.93
C VAL A 265 8.70 3.54 9.32
N GLY A 266 8.28 4.68 9.87
CA GLY A 266 9.17 5.76 10.29
C GLY A 266 9.93 6.43 9.14
N LYS A 267 9.35 6.50 7.93
CA LYS A 267 9.97 7.16 6.77
C LYS A 267 9.60 8.65 6.77
N GLU A 268 10.45 9.46 6.14
CA GLU A 268 10.29 10.92 6.06
C GLU A 268 9.86 11.38 4.65
N ASP A 269 9.89 10.48 3.67
CA ASP A 269 9.54 10.77 2.28
C ASP A 269 8.39 9.89 1.80
N VAL A 270 7.49 10.48 1.03
CA VAL A 270 6.45 9.78 0.26
C VAL A 270 6.68 10.02 -1.22
N VAL A 271 6.76 8.96 -2.03
CA VAL A 271 6.74 9.06 -3.49
C VAL A 271 5.37 8.61 -3.99
N LEU A 272 4.80 9.38 -4.90
CA LEU A 272 3.57 9.03 -5.60
C LEU A 272 3.90 8.26 -6.89
N GLY A 273 3.17 7.18 -7.16
CA GLY A 273 3.30 6.40 -8.39
C GLY A 273 1.95 5.99 -8.98
N GLY A 274 1.94 5.68 -10.27
CA GLY A 274 0.75 5.21 -11.00
C GLY A 274 -0.12 6.32 -11.60
N GLY A 275 -0.99 5.92 -12.54
CA GLY A 275 -1.81 6.85 -13.32
C GLY A 275 -2.72 7.77 -12.51
N VAL A 276 -3.22 7.32 -11.36
CA VAL A 276 -4.13 8.11 -10.52
C VAL A 276 -3.37 9.19 -9.74
N ALA A 277 -2.07 9.02 -9.52
CA ALA A 277 -1.22 10.06 -8.95
C ALA A 277 -1.03 11.29 -9.86
N CYS A 278 -1.49 11.24 -11.13
CA CYS A 278 -1.58 12.42 -11.98
C CYS A 278 -2.65 13.42 -11.50
N ASN A 279 -3.58 12.99 -10.64
CA ASN A 279 -4.64 13.82 -10.12
C ASN A 279 -4.09 14.88 -9.14
N GLU A 280 -4.45 16.14 -9.37
CA GLU A 280 -3.96 17.27 -8.58
C GLU A 280 -4.56 17.28 -7.18
N ARG A 281 -5.80 16.81 -7.02
CA ARG A 281 -6.45 16.74 -5.71
C ARG A 281 -5.77 15.71 -4.80
N LEU A 282 -5.52 14.50 -5.29
CA LEU A 282 -4.80 13.46 -4.55
C LEU A 282 -3.38 13.95 -4.16
N THR A 283 -2.65 14.50 -5.13
CA THR A 283 -1.30 15.05 -4.90
C THR A 283 -1.34 16.13 -3.81
N GLY A 284 -2.31 17.06 -3.89
CA GLY A 284 -2.46 18.14 -2.92
C GLY A 284 -2.85 17.66 -1.52
N MET A 285 -3.60 16.55 -1.39
CA MET A 285 -3.89 15.94 -0.08
C MET A 285 -2.63 15.30 0.53
N VAL A 286 -1.89 14.52 -0.24
CA VAL A 286 -0.66 13.86 0.23
C VAL A 286 0.41 14.89 0.61
N ASN A 287 0.54 15.98 -0.16
CA ASN A 287 1.44 17.09 0.17
C ASN A 287 1.09 17.77 1.50
N ARG A 288 -0.19 18.01 1.76
CA ARG A 288 -0.64 18.55 3.05
C ARG A 288 -0.37 17.59 4.21
N MET A 289 -0.66 16.30 4.02
CA MET A 289 -0.38 15.27 5.02
C MET A 289 1.12 15.18 5.35
N GLY A 290 1.98 15.21 4.33
CA GLY A 290 3.44 15.25 4.51
C GLY A 290 3.85 16.44 5.36
N ALA A 291 3.41 17.65 4.99
CA ALA A 291 3.73 18.88 5.72
C ALA A 291 3.26 18.85 7.19
N GLU A 292 2.06 18.33 7.48
CA GLU A 292 1.55 18.16 8.85
C GLU A 292 2.46 17.26 9.71
N ARG A 293 3.09 16.26 9.08
CA ARG A 293 3.95 15.28 9.76
C ARG A 293 5.41 15.68 9.82
N GLY A 294 5.82 16.71 9.08
CA GLY A 294 7.23 17.04 8.86
C GLY A 294 7.91 16.07 7.88
N ALA A 295 7.13 15.43 7.02
CA ALA A 295 7.59 14.59 5.92
C ALA A 295 7.48 15.34 4.58
N THR A 296 8.25 14.92 3.60
CA THR A 296 8.23 15.43 2.23
C THR A 296 7.50 14.46 1.31
N SER A 297 6.77 14.99 0.33
CA SER A 297 6.10 14.18 -0.68
C SER A 297 6.52 14.61 -2.07
N HIS A 298 6.72 13.61 -2.93
CA HIS A 298 7.33 13.75 -4.22
C HIS A 298 6.45 13.14 -5.29
N ARG A 299 6.33 13.87 -6.39
CA ARG A 299 5.58 13.43 -7.56
C ARG A 299 6.52 13.44 -8.76
N PRO A 300 6.89 12.27 -9.31
CA PRO A 300 7.65 12.20 -10.55
C PRO A 300 6.95 12.98 -11.68
N PRO A 301 7.70 13.39 -12.72
CA PRO A 301 7.09 13.99 -13.91
C PRO A 301 6.01 13.07 -14.51
N LYS A 302 4.92 13.67 -15.01
CA LYS A 302 3.76 12.95 -15.57
C LYS A 302 4.11 11.80 -16.53
N PRO A 303 5.08 11.93 -17.46
CA PRO A 303 5.47 10.83 -18.35
C PRO A 303 5.99 9.59 -17.62
N LEU A 304 6.56 9.74 -16.42
CA LEU A 304 7.17 8.68 -15.60
C LEU A 304 6.23 8.17 -14.49
N LEU A 305 5.16 8.89 -14.18
CA LEU A 305 4.12 8.46 -13.23
C LEU A 305 3.23 7.33 -13.76
N VAL A 306 2.92 7.38 -15.05
CA VAL A 306 2.05 6.38 -15.71
C VAL A 306 2.91 5.26 -16.28
N ASP A 307 2.30 4.15 -16.69
CA ASP A 307 3.03 3.01 -17.27
C ASP A 307 3.86 3.46 -18.48
N ASN A 308 5.17 3.17 -18.43
CA ASN A 308 6.14 3.66 -19.41
C ASN A 308 7.35 2.72 -19.50
N GLY A 309 8.07 2.76 -20.63
CA GLY A 309 9.25 1.89 -20.81
C GLY A 309 10.47 2.36 -20.04
N ALA A 310 10.59 3.67 -19.75
CA ALA A 310 11.76 4.22 -19.06
C ALA A 310 11.89 3.74 -17.61
N MET A 311 10.79 3.57 -16.88
CA MET A 311 10.83 3.00 -15.52
C MET A 311 11.30 1.53 -15.53
N ILE A 312 10.89 0.76 -16.54
CA ILE A 312 11.34 -0.63 -16.71
C ILE A 312 12.82 -0.66 -17.05
N ALA A 313 13.26 0.24 -17.93
CA ALA A 313 14.66 0.37 -18.31
C ALA A 313 15.53 0.70 -17.10
N TRP A 314 15.13 1.67 -16.29
CA TRP A 314 15.88 2.09 -15.10
C TRP A 314 15.94 1.01 -14.03
N ALA A 315 14.80 0.40 -13.69
CA ALA A 315 14.80 -0.72 -12.74
C ALA A 315 15.58 -1.93 -13.26
N GLY A 316 15.60 -2.13 -14.59
CA GLY A 316 16.46 -3.09 -15.26
C GLY A 316 17.94 -2.78 -15.10
N ALA A 317 18.35 -1.52 -15.27
CA ALA A 317 19.71 -1.05 -15.04
C ALA A 317 20.15 -1.28 -13.58
N VAL A 318 19.31 -0.87 -12.62
CA VAL A 318 19.54 -1.09 -11.18
C VAL A 318 19.70 -2.58 -10.85
N ALA A 319 18.82 -3.43 -11.40
CA ALA A 319 18.89 -4.87 -11.17
C ALA A 319 20.13 -5.50 -11.85
N HIS A 320 20.45 -5.07 -13.07
CA HIS A 320 21.61 -5.56 -13.82
C HIS A 320 22.92 -5.22 -13.11
N GLU A 321 23.07 -3.99 -12.63
CA GLU A 321 24.23 -3.54 -11.86
C GLU A 321 24.41 -4.36 -10.58
N ALA A 322 23.30 -4.78 -9.97
CA ALA A 322 23.31 -5.71 -8.84
C ALA A 322 23.61 -7.19 -9.22
N GLY A 323 24.03 -7.44 -10.46
CA GLY A 323 24.37 -8.76 -10.99
C GLY A 323 23.17 -9.61 -11.41
N ARG A 324 21.96 -9.04 -11.56
CA ARG A 324 20.80 -9.81 -12.03
C ARG A 324 20.74 -9.89 -13.54
N VAL A 325 20.75 -11.12 -14.03
CA VAL A 325 20.42 -11.45 -15.41
C VAL A 325 19.38 -12.57 -15.41
N THR A 326 18.40 -12.46 -16.29
CA THR A 326 17.34 -13.45 -16.47
C THR A 326 17.63 -14.29 -17.72
N PRO A 327 18.08 -15.54 -17.60
CA PRO A 327 18.23 -16.42 -18.74
C PRO A 327 16.93 -16.50 -19.54
N VAL A 328 17.02 -16.52 -20.87
CA VAL A 328 15.84 -16.54 -21.74
C VAL A 328 14.92 -17.73 -21.41
N ALA A 329 15.47 -18.88 -21.03
CA ALA A 329 14.72 -20.07 -20.62
C ALA A 329 13.88 -19.85 -19.34
N ASP A 330 14.35 -18.99 -18.44
CA ASP A 330 13.76 -18.72 -17.13
C ASP A 330 12.93 -17.43 -17.11
N SER A 331 12.95 -16.65 -18.20
CA SER A 331 12.25 -15.37 -18.36
C SER A 331 10.72 -15.49 -18.48
N ARG A 332 10.10 -16.55 -17.95
CA ARG A 332 8.64 -16.77 -17.98
C ARG A 332 7.93 -15.61 -17.28
N ILE A 333 6.76 -15.24 -17.80
CA ILE A 333 5.94 -14.21 -17.18
C ILE A 333 5.35 -14.74 -15.87
N ASP A 334 5.17 -13.85 -14.90
CA ASP A 334 4.43 -14.15 -13.68
C ASP A 334 3.35 -13.11 -13.44
N GLN A 335 2.09 -13.50 -13.62
CA GLN A 335 0.97 -12.59 -13.44
C GLN A 335 0.72 -12.24 -11.97
N LYS A 336 1.22 -13.07 -11.05
CA LYS A 336 0.88 -13.05 -9.63
C LYS A 336 2.06 -12.69 -8.73
N LEU A 337 3.28 -12.58 -9.27
CA LEU A 337 4.45 -12.20 -8.48
C LEU A 337 4.22 -10.83 -7.84
N ARG A 338 4.02 -10.86 -6.52
CA ARG A 338 3.76 -9.67 -5.71
C ARG A 338 5.05 -8.90 -5.46
N THR A 339 4.91 -7.62 -5.16
CA THR A 339 6.03 -6.71 -4.85
C THR A 339 6.85 -7.20 -3.64
N ASP A 340 6.19 -7.80 -2.65
CA ASP A 340 6.79 -8.37 -1.43
C ASP A 340 7.52 -9.70 -1.62
N GLN A 341 7.38 -10.32 -2.80
CA GLN A 341 8.08 -11.54 -3.18
C GLN A 341 9.36 -11.25 -3.98
N VAL A 342 9.56 -10.00 -4.40
CA VAL A 342 10.75 -9.60 -5.16
C VAL A 342 11.89 -9.32 -4.19
N GLU A 343 12.95 -10.09 -4.30
CA GLU A 343 14.21 -9.78 -3.63
C GLU A 343 14.81 -8.49 -4.21
N VAL A 344 15.50 -7.70 -3.39
CA VAL A 344 16.00 -6.37 -3.76
C VAL A 344 17.47 -6.23 -3.32
N PRO A 345 18.41 -6.99 -3.90
CA PRO A 345 19.78 -7.12 -3.41
C PRO A 345 20.61 -5.83 -3.54
N TRP A 346 20.16 -4.86 -4.34
CA TRP A 346 20.78 -3.54 -4.48
C TRP A 346 20.44 -2.57 -3.35
N ARG A 347 19.59 -2.96 -2.40
CA ARG A 347 19.20 -2.13 -1.25
C ARG A 347 19.87 -2.66 0.02
N SER A 348 20.37 -1.74 0.84
CA SER A 348 20.81 -2.01 2.20
C SER A 348 19.77 -1.56 3.22
N GLU A 349 19.69 -2.22 4.38
CA GLU A 349 18.84 -1.76 5.47
C GLU A 349 19.16 -0.31 5.86
N PRO A 350 18.16 0.58 5.89
CA PRO A 350 18.35 1.94 6.35
C PRO A 350 18.73 1.93 7.83
N LYS A 351 19.56 2.91 8.25
CA LYS A 351 19.81 3.13 9.68
C LYS A 351 18.51 3.58 10.34
N LEU A 352 17.89 2.72 11.14
CA LEU A 352 16.75 3.06 11.98
C LEU A 352 17.08 4.31 12.81
N ARG A 353 16.36 5.41 12.56
CA ARG A 353 16.50 6.63 13.36
C ARG A 353 15.61 6.51 14.60
N PRO A 354 16.10 6.77 15.83
CA PRO A 354 15.40 6.40 17.06
C PRO A 354 14.09 7.14 17.37
N ASP A 355 13.65 8.11 16.56
CA ASP A 355 12.71 9.14 17.03
C ASP A 355 11.46 9.38 16.17
N ALA A 356 11.03 8.41 15.37
CA ALA A 356 9.78 8.50 14.59
C ALA A 356 8.52 8.33 15.46
N ARG A 357 8.41 9.00 16.63
CA ARG A 357 7.24 8.96 17.52
C ARG A 357 6.20 10.04 17.20
N ARG A 358 5.87 10.25 15.93
CA ARG A 358 4.71 11.08 15.52
C ARG A 358 3.55 10.24 14.98
N GLY A 359 3.44 8.98 15.39
CA GLY A 359 2.56 7.99 14.74
C GLY A 359 1.08 7.96 15.13
N GLY A 360 0.59 8.87 15.98
CA GLY A 360 -0.78 8.78 16.48
C GLY A 360 -1.84 9.42 15.58
N GLU A 361 -2.92 8.70 15.27
CA GLU A 361 -4.20 9.30 14.84
C GLU A 361 -4.82 10.20 15.94
N ALA A 362 -4.29 10.12 17.16
CA ALA A 362 -4.69 10.92 18.30
C ALA A 362 -3.48 11.37 19.12
N ILE A 363 -3.62 12.53 19.76
CA ILE A 363 -2.73 13.07 20.77
C ILE A 363 -3.22 12.55 22.13
N VAL A 364 -2.29 12.06 22.96
CA VAL A 364 -2.60 11.48 24.27
C VAL A 364 -2.00 12.34 25.36
N ASP A 365 -2.86 12.93 26.18
CA ASP A 365 -2.49 13.72 27.36
C ASP A 365 -2.77 12.92 28.63
N ILE A 366 -1.78 12.82 29.53
CA ILE A 366 -1.89 12.06 30.78
C ILE A 366 -1.89 13.03 31.97
N GLU A 367 -2.97 13.02 32.74
CA GLU A 367 -3.15 13.84 33.94
C GLU A 367 -3.50 12.95 35.13
N GLY A 368 -2.48 12.57 35.91
CA GLY A 368 -2.65 11.66 37.05
C GLY A 368 -3.22 10.30 36.63
N GLU A 369 -4.42 10.00 37.12
CA GLU A 369 -5.15 8.74 36.85
C GLU A 369 -6.01 8.79 35.57
N LEU A 370 -6.01 9.91 34.84
CA LEU A 370 -6.82 10.11 33.65
C LEU A 370 -5.95 10.28 32.41
N VAL A 371 -6.45 9.73 31.31
CA VAL A 371 -5.88 9.85 29.96
C VAL A 371 -6.92 10.50 29.08
N THR A 372 -6.54 11.56 28.38
CA THR A 372 -7.37 12.23 27.39
C THR A 372 -6.78 11.98 26.01
N LYS A 373 -7.54 11.28 25.17
CA LYS A 373 -7.20 11.04 23.77
C LYS A 373 -7.94 12.05 22.89
N THR A 374 -7.21 12.90 22.18
CA THR A 374 -7.77 13.95 21.31
C THR A 374 -7.44 13.62 19.86
N ARG A 375 -8.45 13.57 18.98
CA ARG A 375 -8.23 13.40 17.53
C ARG A 375 -8.04 14.77 16.87
N PRO A 376 -6.81 15.13 16.44
CA PRO A 376 -6.56 16.42 15.81
C PRO A 376 -7.30 16.53 14.49
N VAL A 377 -7.59 17.77 14.08
CA VAL A 377 -8.08 18.08 12.73
C VAL A 377 -7.03 17.62 11.71
N LYS A 378 -7.49 17.07 10.59
CA LYS A 378 -6.64 16.77 9.44
C LYS A 378 -6.94 17.74 8.30
N ASP A 379 -6.02 18.65 8.01
CA ASP A 379 -6.25 19.75 7.06
C ASP A 379 -6.21 19.27 5.60
N TYR A 380 -5.64 18.08 5.36
CA TYR A 380 -5.71 17.45 4.04
C TYR A 380 -7.11 16.96 3.65
N ARG A 381 -8.04 16.78 4.60
CA ARG A 381 -9.41 16.32 4.32
C ARG A 381 -10.38 17.49 4.16
N HIS A 382 -11.51 17.25 3.50
CA HIS A 382 -12.63 18.18 3.56
C HIS A 382 -13.10 18.39 5.01
N PRO A 383 -13.35 19.63 5.49
CA PRO A 383 -13.70 19.89 6.89
C PRO A 383 -14.90 19.10 7.41
N ALA A 384 -15.99 19.03 6.63
CA ALA A 384 -17.19 18.28 7.00
C ALA A 384 -16.94 16.75 7.04
N LEU A 385 -16.07 16.24 6.16
CA LEU A 385 -15.67 14.83 6.19
C LEU A 385 -14.85 14.54 7.43
N ASP A 386 -13.86 15.38 7.72
CA ASP A 386 -12.99 15.22 8.88
C ASP A 386 -13.76 15.29 10.21
N GLU A 387 -14.61 16.29 10.39
CA GLU A 387 -15.46 16.41 11.57
C GLU A 387 -16.32 15.15 11.77
N ARG A 388 -16.97 14.67 10.70
CA ARG A 388 -17.78 13.45 10.75
C ARG A 388 -16.96 12.23 11.14
N LEU A 389 -15.76 12.06 10.58
CA LEU A 389 -14.85 10.95 10.89
C LEU A 389 -14.39 11.00 12.34
N ARG A 390 -13.89 12.15 12.80
CA ARG A 390 -13.43 12.33 14.19
C ARG A 390 -14.55 12.07 15.19
N ARG A 391 -15.76 12.59 14.93
CA ARG A 391 -16.95 12.35 15.76
C ARG A 391 -17.34 10.87 15.80
N ARG A 392 -17.43 10.22 14.64
CA ARG A 392 -17.83 8.80 14.52
C ARG A 392 -16.81 7.89 15.19
N ARG A 393 -15.51 8.10 14.95
CA ARG A 393 -14.43 7.28 15.53
C ARG A 393 -14.31 7.42 17.03
N THR A 394 -14.40 8.65 17.57
CA THR A 394 -14.40 8.90 19.02
C THR A 394 -15.57 8.19 19.71
N SER A 395 -16.78 8.31 19.14
CA SER A 395 -17.97 7.66 19.67
C SER A 395 -17.90 6.12 19.56
N ARG A 396 -17.36 5.61 18.45
CA ARG A 396 -17.19 4.17 18.21
C ARG A 396 -16.18 3.55 19.17
N GLU A 397 -15.01 4.17 19.33
CA GLU A 397 -13.97 3.71 20.25
C GLU A 397 -14.50 3.61 21.69
N ALA A 398 -15.22 4.63 22.16
CA ALA A 398 -15.86 4.61 23.48
C ALA A 398 -16.85 3.45 23.65
N ARG A 399 -17.68 3.19 22.62
CA ARG A 399 -18.66 2.09 22.64
C ARG A 399 -17.99 0.73 22.65
N LEU A 400 -16.93 0.55 21.87
CA LEU A 400 -16.17 -0.70 21.81
C LEU A 400 -15.45 -0.98 23.12
N LEU A 401 -14.83 0.04 23.75
CA LEU A 401 -14.23 -0.07 25.08
C LEU A 401 -15.26 -0.53 26.13
N ALA A 402 -16.45 0.08 26.11
CA ALA A 402 -17.53 -0.29 27.02
C ALA A 402 -18.01 -1.72 26.80
N ARG A 403 -18.27 -2.11 25.54
CA ARG A 403 -18.70 -3.47 25.17
C ARG A 403 -17.66 -4.53 25.53
N ALA A 404 -16.39 -4.29 25.24
CA ALA A 404 -15.29 -5.19 25.61
C ALA A 404 -15.25 -5.39 27.14
N ARG A 405 -15.48 -4.31 27.90
CA ARG A 405 -15.50 -4.38 29.35
C ARG A 405 -16.71 -5.14 29.91
N GLU A 406 -17.89 -4.98 29.31
CA GLU A 406 -19.09 -5.77 29.63
C GLU A 406 -18.87 -7.26 29.38
N ALA A 407 -18.08 -7.61 28.35
CA ALA A 407 -17.63 -8.97 28.08
C ALA A 407 -16.51 -9.48 29.02
N GLY A 408 -16.09 -8.67 29.99
CA GLY A 408 -15.08 -9.05 30.98
C GLY A 408 -13.64 -9.00 30.48
N VAL A 409 -13.39 -8.28 29.37
CA VAL A 409 -12.03 -7.91 28.93
C VAL A 409 -11.55 -6.74 29.80
N PRO A 410 -10.36 -6.81 30.43
CA PRO A 410 -9.82 -5.67 31.15
C PRO A 410 -9.50 -4.54 30.16
N THR A 411 -10.20 -3.41 30.27
CA THR A 411 -9.99 -2.21 29.47
C THR A 411 -10.12 -0.94 30.32
N PRO A 412 -9.55 0.21 29.86
CA PRO A 412 -9.77 1.51 30.46
C PRO A 412 -11.24 1.85 30.68
N ILE A 413 -11.54 2.50 31.80
CA ILE A 413 -12.89 2.99 32.08
C ILE A 413 -13.08 4.29 31.31
N VAL A 414 -14.04 4.33 30.39
CA VAL A 414 -14.45 5.58 29.76
C VAL A 414 -15.15 6.45 30.81
N HIS A 415 -14.59 7.63 31.07
CA HIS A 415 -15.14 8.62 31.99
C HIS A 415 -16.02 9.63 31.27
N ASP A 416 -15.57 10.10 30.11
CA ASP A 416 -16.25 11.12 29.33
C ASP A 416 -15.95 10.97 27.83
N VAL A 417 -16.93 11.33 27.01
CA VAL A 417 -16.82 11.30 25.55
C VAL A 417 -17.34 12.63 25.06
N ASP A 418 -16.47 13.44 24.47
CA ASP A 418 -16.80 14.73 23.90
C ASP A 418 -16.62 14.70 22.38
N PRO A 419 -17.68 14.37 21.60
CA PRO A 419 -17.53 14.16 20.17
C PRO A 419 -17.09 15.41 19.40
N PRO A 420 -17.47 16.65 19.78
CA PRO A 420 -16.82 17.88 19.37
C PRO A 420 -16.20 18.58 20.60
N PRO A 421 -14.89 18.38 20.88
CA PRO A 421 -13.79 18.46 19.91
C PRO A 421 -13.03 17.14 19.70
N ALA A 422 -13.77 16.02 19.62
CA ALA A 422 -13.26 14.66 19.40
C ALA A 422 -12.28 14.20 20.48
N ARG A 423 -12.71 14.31 21.73
CA ARG A 423 -11.95 13.87 22.91
C ARG A 423 -12.61 12.66 23.56
N LEU A 424 -11.77 11.72 23.97
CA LEU A 424 -12.14 10.57 24.76
C LEU A 424 -11.33 10.57 26.04
N ARG A 425 -12.00 10.73 27.18
CA ARG A 425 -11.36 10.72 28.50
C ARG A 425 -11.61 9.39 29.17
N MET A 426 -10.53 8.72 29.55
CA MET A 426 -10.59 7.39 30.16
C MET A 426 -9.62 7.28 31.34
N ARG A 427 -9.83 6.26 32.18
CA ARG A 427 -8.90 5.93 33.26
C ARG A 427 -7.60 5.45 32.65
N ARG A 428 -6.47 5.89 33.20
CA ARG A 428 -5.16 5.35 32.86
C ARG A 428 -5.11 3.83 33.11
N ALA A 429 -4.57 3.09 32.14
CA ALA A 429 -4.31 1.67 32.33
C ALA A 429 -3.36 1.47 33.51
N ARG A 430 -3.60 0.43 34.31
CA ARG A 430 -2.80 0.14 35.52
C ARG A 430 -1.73 -0.88 35.19
N GLY A 431 -0.60 -0.78 35.89
CA GLY A 431 0.51 -1.72 35.78
C GLY A 431 1.59 -1.29 34.78
N VAL A 432 2.38 -2.26 34.34
CA VAL A 432 3.52 -2.05 33.43
C VAL A 432 3.10 -2.37 32.00
N ARG A 433 3.58 -1.61 31.02
CA ARG A 433 3.29 -1.91 29.62
C ARG A 433 3.85 -3.29 29.28
N LEU A 434 3.08 -4.11 28.56
CA LEU A 434 3.46 -5.50 28.28
C LEU A 434 4.81 -5.59 27.58
N ARG A 435 5.08 -4.69 26.62
CA ARG A 435 6.39 -4.57 25.98
C ARG A 435 7.52 -4.50 27.01
N ASP A 436 7.43 -3.55 27.95
CA ASP A 436 8.50 -3.30 28.92
C ASP A 436 8.56 -4.43 29.96
N ALA A 437 7.41 -5.02 30.31
CA ALA A 437 7.33 -6.11 31.28
C ALA A 437 8.06 -7.38 30.79
N LEU A 438 7.95 -7.72 29.51
CA LEU A 438 8.55 -8.96 28.98
C LEU A 438 10.08 -8.99 29.12
N GLU A 439 10.76 -7.85 29.08
CA GLU A 439 12.23 -7.78 29.21
C GLU A 439 12.73 -8.20 30.60
N ASP A 440 11.94 -7.92 31.65
CA ASP A 440 12.34 -8.10 33.05
C ASP A 440 11.79 -9.38 33.70
N LEU A 441 10.84 -10.06 33.05
CA LEU A 441 10.14 -11.22 33.60
C LEU A 441 10.95 -12.51 33.46
N SER A 442 10.72 -13.45 34.39
CA SER A 442 11.25 -14.80 34.27
C SER A 442 10.62 -15.53 33.07
N PRO A 443 11.27 -16.54 32.47
CA PRO A 443 10.68 -17.30 31.35
C PRO A 443 9.30 -17.91 31.65
N GLU A 444 9.04 -18.29 32.91
CA GLU A 444 7.74 -18.81 33.34
C GLU A 444 6.69 -17.68 33.37
N ASP A 445 7.04 -16.52 33.91
CA ASP A 445 6.14 -15.38 33.99
C ASP A 445 5.89 -14.73 32.62
N GLN A 446 6.88 -14.71 31.73
CA GLN A 446 6.73 -14.31 30.32
C GLN A 446 5.66 -15.16 29.64
N ARG A 447 5.77 -16.50 29.74
CA ARG A 447 4.79 -17.43 29.17
C ARG A 447 3.40 -17.21 29.75
N SER A 448 3.28 -17.11 31.08
CA SER A 448 1.98 -16.89 31.74
C SER A 448 1.35 -15.55 31.33
N THR A 449 2.17 -14.50 31.15
CA THR A 449 1.70 -13.18 30.71
C THR A 449 1.22 -13.20 29.26
N LEU A 450 1.95 -13.89 28.37
CA LEU A 450 1.55 -14.05 26.96
C LEU A 450 0.27 -14.90 26.84
N GLU A 451 0.11 -15.94 27.66
CA GLU A 451 -1.15 -16.70 27.78
C GLU A 451 -2.30 -15.79 28.25
N ALA A 452 -2.06 -14.93 29.25
CA ALA A 452 -3.06 -13.97 29.73
C ALA A 452 -3.46 -12.95 28.64
N PHE A 453 -2.52 -12.55 27.77
CA PHE A 453 -2.82 -11.70 26.61
C PHE A 453 -3.70 -12.45 25.60
N GLY A 454 -3.32 -13.69 25.24
CA GLY A 454 -4.11 -14.55 24.37
C GLY A 454 -5.55 -14.75 24.88
N HIS A 455 -5.71 -14.94 26.18
CA HIS A 455 -7.03 -15.06 26.83
C HIS A 455 -7.85 -13.75 26.78
N ALA A 456 -7.21 -12.60 26.98
CA ALA A 456 -7.89 -11.30 26.87
C ALA A 456 -8.38 -11.05 25.43
N LEU A 457 -7.57 -11.40 24.43
CA LEU A 457 -7.91 -11.28 23.01
C LEU A 457 -9.02 -12.26 22.61
N ALA A 458 -8.99 -13.50 23.11
CA ALA A 458 -10.05 -14.47 22.89
C ALA A 458 -11.42 -13.97 23.39
N ARG A 459 -11.47 -13.40 24.60
CA ARG A 459 -12.69 -12.79 25.14
C ARG A 459 -13.16 -11.59 24.34
N LEU A 460 -12.23 -10.81 23.79
CA LEU A 460 -12.55 -9.69 22.91
C LEU A 460 -13.23 -10.20 21.63
N HIS A 461 -12.69 -11.24 21.01
CA HIS A 461 -13.22 -11.85 19.81
C HIS A 461 -14.59 -12.50 20.03
N GLN A 462 -14.82 -13.13 21.19
CA GLN A 462 -16.14 -13.64 21.60
C GLN A 462 -17.21 -12.54 21.75
N ALA A 463 -16.79 -11.29 21.96
CA ALA A 463 -17.69 -10.13 22.00
C ALA A 463 -17.95 -9.55 20.60
N ASP A 464 -17.54 -10.24 19.54
CA ASP A 464 -17.53 -9.81 18.14
C ASP A 464 -16.76 -8.51 17.94
N ILE A 465 -15.61 -8.38 18.61
CA ILE A 465 -14.72 -7.23 18.45
C ILE A 465 -13.38 -7.72 17.93
N ALA A 466 -12.95 -7.21 16.79
CA ALA A 466 -11.54 -7.23 16.39
C ALA A 466 -10.87 -5.94 16.86
N HIS A 467 -9.70 -6.04 17.48
CA HIS A 467 -8.89 -4.93 17.97
C HIS A 467 -8.25 -4.11 16.84
N GLY A 468 -7.79 -4.77 15.79
CA GLY A 468 -7.15 -4.17 14.61
C GLY A 468 -5.69 -3.73 14.77
N ASP A 469 -5.15 -3.72 16.00
CA ASP A 469 -3.73 -3.42 16.30
C ASP A 469 -3.31 -3.98 17.70
N PRO A 470 -3.50 -5.29 17.95
CA PRO A 470 -3.20 -5.87 19.26
C PRO A 470 -1.69 -6.10 19.44
N THR A 471 -0.93 -5.04 19.70
CA THR A 471 0.53 -5.14 19.93
C THR A 471 0.87 -5.13 21.42
N THR A 472 2.09 -5.57 21.77
CA THR A 472 2.60 -5.47 23.15
C THR A 472 2.73 -4.03 23.66
N SER A 473 2.71 -3.04 22.77
CA SER A 473 2.68 -1.61 23.13
C SER A 473 1.27 -1.12 23.51
N ASN A 474 0.23 -1.82 23.06
CA ASN A 474 -1.18 -1.52 23.31
C ASN A 474 -1.79 -2.41 24.42
N ALA A 475 -0.94 -2.99 25.27
CA ALA A 475 -1.32 -3.86 26.37
C ALA A 475 -0.56 -3.50 27.66
N PHE A 476 -1.21 -3.65 28.81
CA PHE A 476 -0.62 -3.45 30.14
C PHE A 476 -0.83 -4.68 31.02
N VAL A 477 0.20 -5.10 31.73
CA VAL A 477 0.16 -6.18 32.71
C VAL A 477 -0.17 -5.60 34.08
N ARG A 478 -1.31 -6.00 34.64
CA ARG A 478 -1.77 -5.56 35.96
C ARG A 478 -1.10 -6.39 37.06
N GLU A 479 -1.10 -5.87 38.29
CA GLU A 479 -0.57 -6.58 39.47
C GLU A 479 -1.26 -7.94 39.74
N ASP A 480 -2.49 -8.13 39.25
CA ASP A 480 -3.23 -9.38 39.35
C ASP A 480 -2.97 -10.36 38.18
N GLY A 481 -1.94 -10.11 37.37
CA GLY A 481 -1.54 -10.94 36.23
C GLY A 481 -2.44 -10.80 35.00
N ARG A 482 -3.51 -10.01 35.05
CA ARG A 482 -4.39 -9.79 33.90
C ARG A 482 -3.80 -8.75 32.94
N VAL A 483 -4.08 -8.94 31.65
CA VAL A 483 -3.69 -8.01 30.60
C VAL A 483 -4.85 -7.04 30.31
N GLU A 484 -4.59 -5.74 30.48
CA GLU A 484 -5.48 -4.62 30.15
C GLU A 484 -5.18 -4.11 28.74
N LEU A 485 -6.13 -4.26 27.82
CA LEU A 485 -6.01 -3.83 26.42
C LEU A 485 -6.37 -2.35 26.29
N ILE A 486 -5.58 -1.61 25.49
CA ILE A 486 -5.78 -0.19 25.22
C ILE A 486 -5.78 0.11 23.72
N ASP A 487 -6.10 1.35 23.35
CA ASP A 487 -6.11 1.84 21.97
C ASP A 487 -7.04 1.08 21.01
N PHE A 488 -8.34 1.25 21.23
CA PHE A 488 -9.40 0.71 20.36
C PHE A 488 -9.65 1.62 19.14
N GLY A 489 -8.66 2.43 18.73
CA GLY A 489 -8.79 3.39 17.65
C GLY A 489 -9.07 2.75 16.30
N LEU A 490 -8.57 1.53 16.08
CA LEU A 490 -8.76 0.71 14.88
C LEU A 490 -9.79 -0.41 15.05
N ALA A 491 -10.27 -0.63 16.28
CA ALA A 491 -11.15 -1.74 16.60
C ALA A 491 -12.49 -1.67 15.84
N SER A 492 -13.03 -2.83 15.49
CA SER A 492 -14.28 -2.98 14.74
C SER A 492 -15.17 -4.08 15.31
N LEU A 493 -16.47 -4.01 14.98
CA LEU A 493 -17.40 -5.11 15.25
C LEU A 493 -17.31 -6.09 14.09
N GLU A 494 -16.94 -7.33 14.36
CA GLU A 494 -16.70 -8.36 13.37
C GLU A 494 -17.22 -9.70 13.92
N ASP A 495 -18.18 -10.28 13.22
CA ASP A 495 -18.72 -11.61 13.48
C ASP A 495 -17.93 -12.71 12.75
N GLU A 496 -17.30 -12.37 11.63
CA GLU A 496 -16.48 -13.28 10.83
C GLU A 496 -15.12 -13.63 11.50
N PRO A 497 -14.56 -14.83 11.22
CA PRO A 497 -13.29 -15.28 11.82
C PRO A 497 -12.05 -14.60 11.23
N GLU A 498 -12.09 -14.10 10.00
CA GLU A 498 -10.91 -13.56 9.29
C GLU A 498 -10.33 -12.29 9.93
N PRO A 499 -11.12 -11.27 10.32
CA PRO A 499 -10.59 -10.10 11.05
C PRO A 499 -9.97 -10.48 12.40
N LYS A 500 -10.61 -11.41 13.13
CA LYS A 500 -10.14 -11.95 14.41
C LYS A 500 -8.82 -12.73 14.23
N ALA A 501 -8.66 -13.44 13.11
CA ALA A 501 -7.43 -14.15 12.77
C ALA A 501 -6.31 -13.18 12.36
N THR A 502 -6.66 -12.06 11.72
CA THR A 502 -5.72 -10.99 11.37
C THR A 502 -5.12 -10.36 12.63
N ASP A 503 -5.92 -10.16 13.68
CA ASP A 503 -5.43 -9.68 14.99
C ASP A 503 -4.34 -10.58 15.57
N LEU A 504 -4.57 -11.91 15.54
CA LEU A 504 -3.59 -12.88 15.99
C LEU A 504 -2.31 -12.82 15.15
N HIS A 505 -2.43 -12.70 13.83
CA HIS A 505 -1.28 -12.56 12.93
C HIS A 505 -0.49 -11.27 13.19
N VAL A 506 -1.16 -10.12 13.38
CA VAL A 506 -0.50 -8.85 13.71
C VAL A 506 0.27 -8.94 15.02
N LEU A 507 -0.29 -9.62 16.03
CA LEU A 507 0.39 -9.84 17.30
C LEU A 507 1.63 -10.73 17.15
N ASP A 508 1.55 -11.80 16.35
CA ASP A 508 2.70 -12.66 16.00
C ASP A 508 3.86 -11.82 15.45
N GLU A 509 3.57 -10.98 14.45
CA GLU A 509 4.57 -10.12 13.83
C GLU A 509 5.13 -9.06 14.79
N ALA A 510 4.27 -8.48 15.62
CA ALA A 510 4.68 -7.47 16.58
C ALA A 510 5.58 -8.06 17.68
N LEU A 511 5.36 -9.32 18.07
CA LEU A 511 6.22 -10.04 19.00
C LEU A 511 7.60 -10.28 18.38
N ASP A 512 7.65 -10.87 17.19
CA ASP A 512 8.89 -11.12 16.43
C ASP A 512 9.68 -9.83 16.16
N ALA A 513 8.99 -8.71 15.97
CA ALA A 513 9.62 -7.43 15.65
C ALA A 513 10.22 -6.72 16.88
N THR A 514 9.65 -6.94 18.07
CA THR A 514 9.93 -6.09 19.24
C THR A 514 10.75 -6.81 20.30
N HIS A 515 10.73 -8.15 20.32
CA HIS A 515 11.31 -8.96 21.39
C HIS A 515 12.28 -10.00 20.83
N ASP A 516 13.45 -10.14 21.44
CA ASP A 516 14.41 -11.20 21.13
C ASP A 516 13.96 -12.51 21.79
N ASP A 517 13.10 -13.27 21.08
CA ASP A 517 12.61 -14.62 21.45
C ASP A 517 12.09 -14.75 22.90
N PRO A 518 10.97 -14.09 23.26
CA PRO A 518 10.39 -14.20 24.59
C PRO A 518 9.94 -15.64 24.86
N ALA A 519 10.07 -16.13 26.10
CA ALA A 519 9.86 -17.53 26.41
C ALA A 519 8.44 -18.02 26.02
N GLY A 520 8.38 -18.92 25.04
CA GLY A 520 7.14 -19.46 24.49
C GLY A 520 6.48 -18.60 23.41
N GLY A 521 6.95 -17.37 23.18
CA GLY A 521 6.60 -16.51 22.06
C GLY A 521 5.10 -16.47 21.74
N PHE A 522 4.80 -16.49 20.45
CA PHE A 522 3.42 -16.53 19.98
C PHE A 522 2.70 -17.85 20.33
N ASP A 523 3.41 -18.96 20.52
CA ASP A 523 2.78 -20.22 20.95
C ASP A 523 2.12 -20.12 22.33
N ALA A 524 2.70 -19.32 23.24
CA ALA A 524 2.10 -19.00 24.54
C ALA A 524 0.82 -18.17 24.37
N VAL A 525 0.81 -17.18 23.47
CA VAL A 525 -0.40 -16.43 23.12
C VAL A 525 -1.48 -17.36 22.58
N LEU A 526 -1.12 -18.27 21.66
CA LEU A 526 -2.06 -19.26 21.11
C LEU A 526 -2.58 -20.24 22.17
N ALA A 527 -1.74 -20.65 23.13
CA ALA A 527 -2.17 -21.50 24.23
C ALA A 527 -3.24 -20.79 25.10
N GLY A 528 -3.00 -19.53 25.45
CA GLY A 528 -3.97 -18.69 26.16
C GLY A 528 -5.24 -18.44 25.35
N TYR A 529 -5.09 -18.18 24.06
CA TYR A 529 -6.22 -17.96 23.16
C TYR A 529 -7.11 -19.21 23.04
N ARG A 530 -6.53 -20.40 22.87
CA ARG A 530 -7.28 -21.67 22.76
C ARG A 530 -8.15 -21.97 23.99
N ALA A 531 -7.80 -21.45 25.16
CA ALA A 531 -8.57 -21.68 26.38
C ALA A 531 -9.95 -20.99 26.37
N ALA A 532 -10.13 -19.94 25.57
CA ALA A 532 -11.36 -19.16 25.51
C ALA A 532 -11.80 -18.76 24.08
N GLY A 533 -11.01 -19.04 23.06
CA GLY A 533 -11.22 -18.57 21.69
C GLY A 533 -12.08 -19.49 20.84
N GLU A 534 -12.49 -18.99 19.68
CA GLU A 534 -13.25 -19.76 18.69
C GLU A 534 -12.30 -20.56 17.78
N GLU A 535 -12.59 -21.85 17.57
CA GLU A 535 -11.78 -22.75 16.71
C GLU A 535 -11.72 -22.27 15.26
N ALA A 536 -12.81 -21.68 14.75
CA ALA A 536 -12.88 -21.10 13.41
C ALA A 536 -11.82 -20.01 13.17
N VAL A 537 -11.52 -19.19 14.19
CA VAL A 537 -10.49 -18.14 14.10
C VAL A 537 -9.10 -18.75 13.97
N LEU A 538 -8.83 -19.82 14.72
CA LEU A 538 -7.55 -20.53 14.67
C LEU A 538 -7.34 -21.24 13.33
N GLY A 539 -8.40 -21.82 12.75
CA GLY A 539 -8.36 -22.38 11.40
C GLY A 539 -8.08 -21.30 10.35
N GLN A 540 -8.70 -20.12 10.48
CA GLN A 540 -8.51 -19.01 9.55
C GLN A 540 -7.10 -18.37 9.66
N LEU A 541 -6.44 -18.45 10.82
CA LEU A 541 -5.10 -17.92 11.03
C LEU A 541 -4.07 -18.55 10.09
N GLU A 542 -4.18 -19.84 9.77
CA GLU A 542 -3.25 -20.49 8.83
C GLU A 542 -3.40 -19.92 7.42
N GLU A 543 -4.64 -19.64 6.98
CA GLU A 543 -4.88 -18.97 5.70
C GLU A 543 -4.36 -17.53 5.71
N VAL A 544 -4.58 -16.79 6.79
CA VAL A 544 -4.08 -15.42 6.95
C VAL A 544 -2.56 -15.40 6.92
N ARG A 545 -1.88 -16.35 7.59
CA ARG A 545 -0.42 -16.51 7.55
C ARG A 545 0.10 -16.87 6.16
N ALA A 546 -0.60 -17.77 5.46
CA ALA A 546 -0.24 -18.16 4.09
C ALA A 546 -0.45 -17.02 3.07
N ARG A 547 -1.44 -16.15 3.32
CA ARG A 547 -1.65 -14.90 2.58
C ARG A 547 -0.75 -13.77 3.10
N GLY A 548 -0.20 -13.92 4.30
CA GLY A 548 0.52 -12.89 5.05
C GLY A 548 1.68 -12.37 4.21
N ARG A 549 1.61 -11.13 3.72
CA ARG A 549 1.89 -9.95 4.54
C ARG A 549 2.97 -10.33 5.57
N TYR A 550 4.21 -10.19 5.12
CA TYR A 550 5.47 -10.21 5.89
C TYR A 550 6.09 -11.50 6.43
N ARG A 551 5.73 -12.72 5.99
CA ARG A 551 6.65 -13.87 6.16
C ARG A 551 7.59 -14.04 4.96
N GLY A 552 8.87 -13.75 5.23
CA GLY A 552 9.98 -14.43 4.54
C GLY A 552 10.03 -15.87 5.06
N SER A 553 10.19 -16.80 4.13
CA SER A 553 10.42 -18.21 4.40
C SER A 553 11.74 -18.42 5.15
N GLU A 554 11.67 -18.74 6.43
CA GLU A 554 12.68 -19.57 7.10
C GLU A 554 12.03 -20.92 7.39
N ASP A 555 12.02 -21.78 6.37
CA ASP A 555 11.87 -23.24 6.50
C ASP A 555 12.30 -23.85 5.16
N ALA A 556 13.61 -23.79 4.90
CA ALA A 556 14.29 -24.59 3.90
C ALA A 556 15.72 -24.84 4.37
N ALA A 557 15.84 -25.73 5.36
CA ALA A 557 17.06 -26.49 5.66
C ALA A 557 16.80 -27.97 5.38
#